data_AF-A0A938K0W0-F1
#
_entry.id   AF-A0A938K0W0-F1
#
_cell.length_a   1.000
_cell.length_b   1.000
_cell.length_c   1.000
_cell.angle_alpha   90.00
_cell.angle_beta   90.00
_cell.angle_gamma   90.00
#
_symmetry.space_group_name_H-M   'P 1'
#
loop_
_entity.id
_entity.type
_entity.pdbx_description
1 polymer ?
#
loop_
_entity_poly.entity_id
_entity_poly.type
_entity_poly.pdbx_seq_one_letter_code
_entity_poly.pdbx_strand_id
1 'polypeptide(L)'
;MSVVSGLTTSVGFADMAQVITKSNRSRGPVTGTALASREKRPFLVDLYSTAVGKKFAMAISGIALMGFVLFHMIGNLKMYLGAAELDDYAEFLKRLLYPLAPKGAVLWILRGGLLAMLVLHLHAAWSLTVLNRRARPVKYQSPRDYEVANFASRTMRYSGLIVLAFLAWHLLDLTFGVVNTVGADGTFVRTEVYANVVRSLGRWPVALFYVLANLLLGIHLRHGAWSIFQSLGWNNPRFNSWRWAFATAFAAVVVVGNISFPIAVLAGIVS
;
A
#
# COMPACT_ATOMS: atom_id res chain seq x y z
N MET A 1 70.29 -73.98 2.37
CA MET A 1 69.10 -73.23 1.90
C MET A 1 69.43 -71.75 2.04
N SER A 2 70.15 -71.20 1.06
CA SER A 2 69.66 -70.35 -0.06
C SER A 2 69.45 -68.91 0.40
N VAL A 3 70.49 -68.07 0.45
CA VAL A 3 71.16 -67.30 -0.64
C VAL A 3 70.48 -65.93 -0.89
N VAL A 4 71.31 -64.91 -0.74
CA VAL A 4 71.14 -63.48 -1.02
C VAL A 4 71.34 -63.19 -2.52
N SER A 5 70.56 -62.28 -3.09
CA SER A 5 70.89 -61.34 -4.20
C SER A 5 69.60 -60.54 -4.51
N GLY A 6 69.50 -59.20 -4.59
CA GLY A 6 70.40 -58.18 -5.08
C GLY A 6 69.92 -57.69 -6.45
N LEU A 7 69.29 -56.51 -6.57
CA LEU A 7 69.30 -55.63 -7.76
C LEU A 7 68.55 -54.29 -7.55
N THR A 8 69.23 -53.23 -7.93
CA THR A 8 68.89 -51.79 -7.98
C THR A 8 68.12 -51.42 -9.25
N THR A 9 67.32 -50.34 -9.22
CA THR A 9 66.92 -49.45 -10.37
C THR A 9 66.02 -48.32 -9.84
N SER A 10 66.53 -47.08 -9.71
CA SER A 10 66.53 -45.96 -10.69
C SER A 10 65.21 -45.16 -10.81
N VAL A 11 65.24 -43.96 -10.22
CA VAL A 11 64.67 -42.64 -10.61
C VAL A 11 63.44 -42.59 -11.54
N GLY A 12 62.42 -41.81 -11.13
CA GLY A 12 61.43 -41.24 -12.05
C GLY A 12 60.43 -40.30 -11.37
N PHE A 13 60.78 -39.03 -11.21
CA PHE A 13 59.80 -37.96 -11.02
C PHE A 13 58.93 -37.86 -12.29
N ALA A 14 57.61 -38.03 -12.17
CA ALA A 14 56.66 -37.74 -13.23
C ALA A 14 55.64 -36.72 -12.73
N ASP A 15 55.95 -35.47 -13.07
CA ASP A 15 55.14 -34.28 -12.94
C ASP A 15 53.85 -34.44 -13.78
N MET A 16 52.72 -34.74 -13.13
CA MET A 16 51.41 -34.80 -13.78
C MET A 16 50.75 -33.42 -13.77
N ALA A 17 51.38 -32.47 -14.46
CA ALA A 17 50.75 -31.22 -14.84
C ALA A 17 49.59 -31.53 -15.82
N GLN A 18 48.36 -31.58 -15.32
CA GLN A 18 47.19 -31.62 -16.17
C GLN A 18 47.05 -30.30 -16.92
N VAL A 19 47.50 -30.29 -18.18
CA VAL A 19 47.22 -29.21 -19.13
C VAL A 19 45.73 -29.19 -19.38
N ILE A 20 45.03 -28.22 -18.77
CA ILE A 20 43.64 -27.90 -19.09
C ILE A 20 43.62 -27.43 -20.55
N THR A 21 43.26 -28.34 -21.45
CA THR A 21 43.01 -28.02 -22.85
C THR A 21 41.76 -27.15 -22.89
N LYS A 22 41.96 -25.85 -23.11
CA LYS A 22 40.89 -24.86 -23.25
C LYS A 22 40.05 -25.28 -24.46
N SER A 23 38.91 -25.93 -24.23
CA SER A 23 37.99 -26.28 -25.32
C SER A 23 37.61 -24.97 -26.02
N ASN A 24 38.01 -24.83 -27.28
CA ASN A 24 37.68 -23.67 -28.10
C ASN A 24 36.20 -23.76 -28.48
N ARG A 25 35.31 -23.58 -27.51
CA ARG A 25 33.89 -23.33 -27.78
C ARG A 25 33.81 -21.91 -28.28
N SER A 26 33.79 -21.78 -29.60
CA SER A 26 33.17 -20.64 -30.27
C SER A 26 31.85 -20.36 -29.55
N ARG A 27 31.82 -19.27 -28.77
CA ARG A 27 30.57 -18.74 -28.24
C ARG A 27 29.84 -18.21 -29.47
N GLY A 28 28.89 -18.99 -29.98
CA GLY A 28 27.96 -18.49 -30.98
C GLY A 28 27.38 -17.14 -30.53
N PRO A 29 27.07 -16.24 -31.46
CA PRO A 29 26.52 -14.94 -31.10
C PRO A 29 25.31 -15.16 -30.21
N VAL A 30 25.26 -14.44 -29.08
CA VAL A 30 24.15 -14.47 -28.11
C VAL A 30 22.95 -13.80 -28.78
N THR A 31 22.39 -14.47 -29.77
CA THR A 31 21.37 -13.94 -30.68
C THR A 31 20.02 -14.22 -30.05
N GLY A 32 19.80 -13.56 -28.92
CA GLY A 32 18.53 -13.51 -28.20
C GLY A 32 18.06 -12.08 -27.97
N THR A 33 18.63 -11.10 -28.69
CA THR A 33 18.11 -9.73 -28.69
C THR A 33 16.77 -9.74 -29.41
N ALA A 34 15.70 -9.80 -28.62
CA ALA A 34 14.30 -9.88 -29.01
C ALA A 34 13.97 -9.14 -30.32
N LEU A 35 13.61 -9.91 -31.37
CA LEU A 35 13.07 -9.43 -32.65
C LEU A 35 11.58 -9.05 -32.55
N ALA A 36 11.11 -8.58 -31.40
CA ALA A 36 9.76 -8.04 -31.29
C ALA A 36 9.84 -6.53 -31.46
N SER A 37 9.41 -6.00 -32.61
CA SER A 37 9.16 -4.57 -32.75
C SER A 37 8.11 -4.18 -31.73
N ARG A 38 8.54 -3.58 -30.62
CA ARG A 38 7.64 -3.05 -29.60
C ARG A 38 6.83 -1.93 -30.27
N GLU A 39 5.51 -2.11 -30.39
CA GLU A 39 4.62 -1.05 -30.87
C GLU A 39 4.94 0.26 -30.11
N LYS A 40 5.00 1.37 -30.85
CA LYS A 40 5.25 2.70 -30.28
C LYS A 40 4.04 3.11 -29.44
N ARG A 41 4.04 2.75 -28.17
CA ARG A 41 3.06 3.21 -27.18
C ARG A 41 3.45 4.61 -26.70
N PRO A 42 2.48 5.44 -26.25
CA PRO A 42 2.78 6.71 -25.61
C PRO A 42 3.75 6.50 -24.43
N PHE A 43 4.70 7.44 -24.24
CA PHE A 43 5.76 7.32 -23.22
C PHE A 43 5.23 6.95 -21.82
N LEU A 44 4.11 7.55 -21.39
CA LEU A 44 3.51 7.27 -20.08
C LEU A 44 2.98 5.83 -19.96
N VAL A 45 2.38 5.30 -21.03
CA VAL A 45 1.89 3.91 -21.08
C VAL A 45 3.07 2.95 -21.09
N ASP A 46 4.14 3.30 -21.80
CA ASP A 46 5.35 2.49 -21.83
C ASP A 46 6.06 2.47 -20.48
N LEU A 47 6.22 3.62 -19.83
CA LEU A 47 6.77 3.74 -18.48
C LEU A 47 5.94 2.94 -17.48
N TYR A 48 4.61 3.06 -17.51
CA TYR A 48 3.71 2.30 -16.62
C TYR A 48 3.73 0.79 -16.86
N SER A 49 4.07 0.34 -18.08
CA SER A 49 4.21 -1.08 -18.36
C SER A 49 5.37 -1.72 -17.57
N THR A 50 6.38 -0.94 -17.20
CA THR A 50 7.56 -1.40 -16.45
C THR A 50 7.25 -1.65 -14.97
N ALA A 51 8.11 -2.46 -14.31
CA ALA A 51 8.03 -2.67 -12.86
C ALA A 51 8.27 -1.37 -12.07
N VAL A 52 9.16 -0.51 -12.56
CA VAL A 52 9.52 0.76 -11.93
C VAL A 52 8.34 1.75 -12.01
N GLY A 53 7.75 1.93 -13.19
CA GLY A 53 6.59 2.81 -13.37
C GLY A 53 5.40 2.42 -12.48
N LYS A 54 5.14 1.12 -12.30
CA LYS A 54 4.09 0.64 -11.38
C LYS A 54 4.38 0.98 -9.91
N LYS A 55 5.65 0.92 -9.47
CA LYS A 55 6.04 1.33 -8.11
C LYS A 55 5.85 2.83 -7.89
N PHE A 56 6.22 3.65 -8.89
CA PHE A 56 5.96 5.09 -8.83
C PHE A 56 4.47 5.40 -8.78
N ALA A 57 3.66 4.76 -9.63
CA ALA A 57 2.21 4.93 -9.59
C ALA A 57 1.59 4.51 -8.25
N MET A 58 2.04 3.39 -7.68
CA MET A 58 1.64 2.95 -6.34
C MET A 58 2.01 3.96 -5.26
N ALA A 59 3.23 4.53 -5.32
CA ALA A 59 3.71 5.51 -4.36
C ALA A 59 2.94 6.83 -4.45
N ILE A 60 2.76 7.39 -5.65
CA ILE A 60 2.05 8.66 -5.86
C ILE A 60 0.59 8.54 -5.45
N SER A 61 -0.10 7.48 -5.88
CA SER A 61 -1.48 7.22 -5.45
C SER A 61 -1.57 7.01 -3.94
N GLY A 62 -0.61 6.28 -3.34
CA GLY A 62 -0.52 6.10 -1.89
C GLY A 62 -0.37 7.43 -1.14
N ILE A 63 0.50 8.33 -1.59
CA ILE A 63 0.69 9.66 -1.00
C ILE A 63 -0.61 10.47 -1.07
N ALA A 64 -1.30 10.48 -2.22
CA ALA A 64 -2.56 11.20 -2.38
C ALA A 64 -3.64 10.66 -1.43
N LEU A 65 -3.78 9.34 -1.33
CA LEU A 65 -4.73 8.68 -0.42
C LEU A 65 -4.39 8.91 1.05
N MET A 66 -3.10 8.87 1.42
CA MET A 66 -2.63 9.20 2.77
C MET A 66 -2.98 10.65 3.13
N GLY A 67 -2.72 11.59 2.22
CA GLY A 67 -3.09 12.99 2.39
C GLY A 67 -4.60 13.14 2.59
N PHE A 68 -5.41 12.47 1.77
CA PHE A 68 -6.86 12.46 1.95
C PHE A 68 -7.29 11.94 3.31
N VAL A 69 -6.80 10.77 3.74
CA VAL A 69 -7.19 10.21 5.05
C VAL A 69 -6.82 11.17 6.18
N LEU A 70 -5.65 11.81 6.12
CA LEU A 70 -5.24 12.81 7.11
C LEU A 70 -6.17 14.03 7.12
N PHE A 71 -6.40 14.68 5.96
CA PHE A 71 -7.26 15.86 5.89
C PHE A 71 -8.73 15.55 6.17
N HIS A 72 -9.18 14.35 5.81
CA HIS A 72 -10.50 13.85 6.14
C HIS A 72 -10.67 13.69 7.65
N MET A 73 -9.68 13.08 8.33
CA MET A 73 -9.65 13.01 9.80
C MET A 73 -9.65 14.41 10.43
N ILE A 74 -8.84 15.35 9.91
CA ILE A 74 -8.79 16.73 10.42
C ILE A 74 -10.14 17.43 10.26
N GLY A 75 -10.79 17.30 9.10
CA GLY A 75 -12.14 17.83 8.88
C GLY A 75 -13.15 17.24 9.87
N ASN A 76 -13.07 15.93 10.12
CA ASN A 76 -13.96 15.24 11.07
C ASN A 76 -13.72 15.65 12.53
N LEU A 77 -12.54 16.19 12.90
CA LEU A 77 -12.33 16.74 14.25
C LEU A 77 -13.30 17.88 14.57
N LYS A 78 -13.88 18.54 13.57
CA LYS A 78 -14.95 19.54 13.76
C LYS A 78 -16.19 18.98 14.45
N MET A 79 -16.38 17.65 14.46
CA MET A 79 -17.41 16.98 15.26
C MET A 79 -17.34 17.36 16.74
N TYR A 80 -16.13 17.55 17.29
CA TYR A 80 -15.95 17.94 18.69
C TYR A 80 -16.31 19.39 19.00
N LEU A 81 -16.54 20.22 17.97
CA LEU A 81 -16.98 21.60 18.12
C LEU A 81 -18.51 21.74 18.03
N GLY A 82 -19.22 20.64 17.79
CA GLY A 82 -20.68 20.59 17.70
C GLY A 82 -21.23 20.53 16.27
N ALA A 83 -22.55 20.38 16.17
CA ALA A 83 -23.25 20.13 14.91
C ALA A 83 -23.06 21.26 13.88
N ALA A 84 -23.20 22.52 14.32
CA ALA A 84 -23.07 23.68 13.45
C ALA A 84 -21.72 23.72 12.74
N GLU A 85 -20.62 23.53 13.47
CA GLU A 85 -19.26 23.59 12.93
C GLU A 85 -18.97 22.49 11.90
N LEU A 86 -19.49 21.28 12.12
CA LEU A 86 -19.30 20.17 11.18
C LEU A 86 -20.17 20.33 9.93
N ASP A 87 -21.42 20.74 10.08
CA ASP A 87 -22.35 20.93 8.97
C ASP A 87 -21.96 22.15 8.12
N ASP A 88 -21.52 23.24 8.75
CA ASP A 88 -20.97 24.41 8.05
C ASP A 88 -19.69 24.09 7.31
N TYR A 89 -18.80 23.27 7.90
CA TYR A 89 -17.61 22.79 7.21
C TYR A 89 -17.97 21.96 5.96
N ALA A 90 -18.99 21.10 6.05
CA ALA A 90 -19.48 20.34 4.91
C ALA A 90 -20.07 21.22 3.81
N GLU A 91 -20.75 22.32 4.16
CA GLU A 91 -21.25 23.31 3.20
C GLU A 91 -20.12 24.16 2.61
N PHE A 92 -19.11 24.54 3.41
CA PHE A 92 -17.91 25.25 2.95
C PHE A 92 -17.18 24.45 1.86
N LEU A 93 -17.03 23.14 2.02
CA LEU A 93 -16.39 22.29 1.00
C LEU A 93 -17.12 22.33 -0.35
N LYS A 94 -18.45 22.53 -0.37
CA LYS A 94 -19.22 22.72 -1.62
C LYS A 94 -18.98 24.10 -2.24
N ARG A 95 -18.53 25.08 -1.47
CA ARG A 95 -18.26 26.45 -1.92
C ARG A 95 -16.78 26.72 -2.18
N LEU A 96 -15.93 25.68 -2.09
CA LEU A 96 -14.50 25.82 -2.35
C LEU A 96 -14.25 26.41 -3.73
N LEU A 97 -13.49 27.51 -3.79
CA LEU A 97 -13.16 28.25 -5.01
C LEU A 97 -14.35 28.94 -5.72
N TYR A 98 -15.48 29.14 -5.05
CA TYR A 98 -16.59 29.94 -5.57
C TYR A 98 -16.29 31.46 -5.47
N PRO A 99 -16.62 32.30 -6.48
CA PRO A 99 -17.30 32.00 -7.74
C PRO A 99 -16.39 31.61 -8.92
N LEU A 100 -15.08 31.45 -8.72
CA LEU A 100 -14.13 31.03 -9.78
C LEU A 100 -14.51 29.67 -10.40
N ALA A 101 -15.07 28.76 -9.60
CA ALA A 101 -15.68 27.51 -10.05
C ALA A 101 -17.15 27.41 -9.57
N PRO A 102 -18.03 26.71 -10.31
CA PRO A 102 -19.41 26.49 -9.88
C PRO A 102 -19.50 25.80 -8.52
N LYS A 103 -20.53 26.13 -7.73
CA LYS A 103 -20.79 25.50 -6.44
C LYS A 103 -20.83 23.97 -6.59
N GLY A 104 -20.01 23.28 -5.81
CA GLY A 104 -19.87 21.83 -5.79
C GLY A 104 -18.92 21.24 -6.82
N ALA A 105 -18.52 21.98 -7.86
CA ALA A 105 -17.68 21.46 -8.93
C ALA A 105 -16.31 21.01 -8.42
N VAL A 106 -15.66 21.82 -7.59
CA VAL A 106 -14.35 21.49 -7.00
C VAL A 106 -14.43 20.22 -6.15
N LEU A 107 -15.48 20.09 -5.33
CA LEU A 107 -15.68 18.90 -4.50
C LEU A 107 -15.87 17.62 -5.36
N TRP A 108 -16.60 17.72 -6.47
CA TRP A 108 -16.74 16.60 -7.42
C TRP A 108 -15.42 16.24 -8.10
N ILE A 109 -14.60 17.23 -8.48
CA ILE A 109 -13.26 16.99 -9.03
C ILE A 109 -12.38 16.28 -8.01
N LEU A 110 -12.35 16.75 -6.76
CA LEU A 110 -11.59 16.11 -5.70
C LEU A 110 -12.05 14.67 -5.48
N ARG A 111 -13.37 14.42 -5.46
CA ARG A 111 -13.94 13.06 -5.34
C ARG A 111 -13.54 12.16 -6.50
N GLY A 112 -13.66 12.65 -7.74
CA GLY A 112 -13.25 11.91 -8.94
C GLY A 112 -11.75 11.60 -8.95
N GLY A 113 -10.92 12.58 -8.56
CA GLY A 113 -9.47 12.41 -8.43
C GLY A 113 -9.09 11.36 -7.39
N LEU A 114 -9.77 11.35 -6.23
CA LEU A 114 -9.54 10.34 -5.20
C LEU A 114 -9.92 8.94 -5.64
N LEU A 115 -11.07 8.79 -6.31
CA LEU A 115 -11.47 7.50 -6.88
C LEU A 115 -10.49 7.03 -7.96
N ALA A 116 -10.00 7.93 -8.82
CA ALA A 116 -8.98 7.61 -9.79
C ALA A 116 -7.66 7.16 -9.12
N MET A 117 -7.23 7.84 -8.06
CA MET A 117 -6.04 7.44 -7.29
C MET A 117 -6.22 6.10 -6.59
N LEU A 118 -7.41 5.82 -6.03
CA LEU A 118 -7.73 4.51 -5.46
C LEU A 118 -7.64 3.41 -6.51
N VAL A 119 -8.28 3.58 -7.67
CA VAL A 119 -8.22 2.61 -8.77
C VAL A 119 -6.78 2.40 -9.23
N LEU A 120 -6.00 3.48 -9.40
CA LEU A 120 -4.59 3.40 -9.75
C LEU A 120 -3.78 2.63 -8.70
N HIS A 121 -4.04 2.89 -7.42
CA HIS A 121 -3.38 2.21 -6.29
C HIS A 121 -3.65 0.71 -6.32
N LEU A 122 -4.92 0.31 -6.44
CA LEU A 122 -5.36 -1.08 -6.52
C LEU A 122 -4.80 -1.78 -7.76
N HIS A 123 -4.85 -1.13 -8.93
CA HIS A 123 -4.33 -1.70 -10.17
C HIS A 123 -2.81 -1.89 -10.12
N ALA A 124 -2.06 -0.93 -9.57
CA ALA A 124 -0.63 -1.05 -9.37
C ALA A 124 -0.30 -2.17 -8.36
N ALA A 125 -1.05 -2.29 -7.26
CA ALA A 125 -0.90 -3.35 -6.25
C ALA A 125 -1.13 -4.75 -6.81
N TRP A 126 -2.20 -4.90 -7.59
CA TRP A 126 -2.51 -6.13 -8.30
C TRP A 126 -1.41 -6.47 -9.32
N SER A 127 -1.06 -5.51 -10.18
CA SER A 127 -0.07 -5.70 -11.24
C SER A 127 1.30 -6.09 -10.69
N LEU A 128 1.76 -5.45 -9.61
CA LEU A 128 3.01 -5.80 -8.94
C LEU A 128 2.92 -7.17 -8.25
N THR A 129 1.78 -7.50 -7.66
CA THR A 129 1.56 -8.83 -7.07
C THR A 129 1.65 -9.94 -8.12
N VAL A 130 1.01 -9.76 -9.28
CA VAL A 130 1.07 -10.71 -10.39
C VAL A 130 2.49 -10.82 -10.95
N LEU A 131 3.17 -9.68 -11.15
CA LEU A 131 4.55 -9.68 -11.65
C LEU A 131 5.51 -10.40 -10.70
N ASN A 132 5.41 -10.14 -9.40
CA ASN A 132 6.23 -10.80 -8.38
C ASN A 132 5.94 -12.31 -8.28
N ARG A 133 4.70 -12.74 -8.55
CA ARG A 133 4.34 -14.16 -8.60
C ARG A 133 4.90 -14.84 -9.84
N ARG A 134 4.79 -14.21 -11.02
CA ARG A 134 5.31 -14.75 -12.30
C ARG A 134 6.83 -14.81 -12.33
N ALA A 135 7.51 -13.88 -11.69
CA ALA A 135 8.96 -13.84 -11.59
C ALA A 135 9.57 -14.92 -10.66
N ARG A 136 8.75 -15.78 -10.03
CA ARG A 136 9.19 -16.80 -9.06
C ARG A 136 8.82 -18.24 -9.50
N PRO A 137 9.53 -18.82 -10.47
CA PRO A 137 9.37 -20.24 -10.84
C PRO A 137 10.05 -21.22 -9.87
N VAL A 138 11.03 -20.77 -9.06
CA VAL A 138 11.74 -21.60 -8.05
C VAL A 138 11.64 -20.94 -6.67
N LYS A 139 11.47 -21.75 -5.60
CA LYS A 139 11.38 -21.26 -4.20
C LYS A 139 12.74 -20.71 -3.70
N TYR A 140 12.70 -19.78 -2.74
CA TYR A 140 13.89 -19.15 -2.16
C TYR A 140 14.76 -20.18 -1.41
N GLN A 141 16.09 -20.04 -1.52
CA GLN A 141 17.07 -20.97 -0.94
C GLN A 141 17.44 -20.68 0.53
N SER A 142 17.03 -19.52 1.09
CA SER A 142 17.25 -19.15 2.50
C SER A 142 15.92 -19.15 3.28
N PRO A 143 15.76 -19.98 4.33
CA PRO A 143 14.50 -20.09 5.07
C PRO A 143 14.11 -18.84 5.87
N ARG A 144 15.08 -18.15 6.51
CA ARG A 144 14.78 -17.13 7.53
C ARG A 144 14.33 -15.78 6.95
N ASP A 145 15.05 -15.28 5.94
CA ASP A 145 14.69 -14.03 5.26
C ASP A 145 13.43 -14.20 4.38
N TYR A 146 13.17 -15.44 3.96
CA TYR A 146 11.95 -15.80 3.25
C TYR A 146 10.70 -15.61 4.12
N GLU A 147 10.70 -16.08 5.37
CA GLU A 147 9.49 -16.01 6.21
C GLU A 147 9.08 -14.58 6.53
N VAL A 148 10.04 -13.69 6.87
CA VAL A 148 9.75 -12.29 7.21
C VAL A 148 9.20 -11.51 6.02
N ALA A 149 9.84 -11.64 4.84
CA ALA A 149 9.39 -10.97 3.62
C ALA A 149 8.04 -11.49 3.14
N ASN A 150 7.80 -12.80 3.27
CA ASN A 150 6.55 -13.45 2.90
C ASN A 150 5.41 -13.02 3.83
N PHE A 151 5.63 -13.00 5.15
CA PHE A 151 4.65 -12.55 6.13
C PHE A 151 4.24 -11.09 5.88
N ALA A 152 5.21 -10.18 5.77
CA ALA A 152 4.93 -8.75 5.51
C ALA A 152 4.16 -8.53 4.19
N SER A 153 4.47 -9.30 3.15
CA SER A 153 3.76 -9.21 1.86
C SER A 153 2.33 -9.77 1.91
N ARG A 154 2.10 -10.82 2.72
CA ARG A 154 0.77 -11.41 2.90
C ARG A 154 -0.12 -10.50 3.73
N THR A 155 0.38 -10.01 4.86
CA THR A 155 -0.37 -9.11 5.74
C THR A 155 -0.74 -7.81 5.03
N MET A 156 0.13 -7.27 4.15
CA MET A 156 -0.21 -6.09 3.34
C MET A 156 -1.35 -6.29 2.35
N ARG A 157 -1.46 -7.47 1.73
CA ARG A 157 -2.57 -7.76 0.82
C ARG A 157 -3.88 -7.91 1.57
N TYR A 158 -3.87 -8.64 2.69
CA TYR A 158 -5.08 -8.83 3.49
C TYR A 158 -5.53 -7.53 4.15
N SER A 159 -4.61 -6.74 4.72
CA SER A 159 -4.97 -5.43 5.27
C SER A 159 -5.56 -4.52 4.20
N GLY A 160 -5.00 -4.50 2.98
CA GLY A 160 -5.54 -3.73 1.86
C GLY A 160 -6.95 -4.15 1.44
N LEU A 161 -7.24 -5.45 1.37
CA LEU A 161 -8.57 -5.96 1.06
C LEU A 161 -9.60 -5.62 2.14
N ILE A 162 -9.20 -5.71 3.42
CA ILE A 162 -10.09 -5.35 4.53
C ILE A 162 -10.34 -3.84 4.54
N VAL A 163 -9.32 -3.01 4.29
CA VAL A 163 -9.49 -1.55 4.10
C VAL A 163 -10.42 -1.24 2.93
N LEU A 164 -10.36 -2.00 1.84
CA LEU A 164 -11.29 -1.84 0.71
C LEU A 164 -12.73 -2.17 1.10
N ALA A 165 -12.94 -3.25 1.86
CA ALA A 165 -14.26 -3.60 2.41
C ALA A 165 -14.77 -2.52 3.38
N PHE A 166 -13.89 -2.00 4.26
CA PHE A 166 -14.20 -0.87 5.13
C PHE A 166 -14.60 0.36 4.33
N LEU A 167 -13.88 0.71 3.27
CA LEU A 167 -14.21 1.86 2.42
C LEU A 167 -15.59 1.69 1.78
N ALA A 168 -15.93 0.50 1.28
CA ALA A 168 -17.24 0.22 0.72
C ALA A 168 -18.35 0.41 1.77
N TRP A 169 -18.18 -0.15 2.97
CA TRP A 169 -19.10 0.07 4.09
C TRP A 169 -19.21 1.56 4.45
N HIS A 170 -18.08 2.23 4.62
CA HIS A 170 -18.00 3.64 5.00
C HIS A 170 -18.76 4.55 4.03
N LEU A 171 -18.65 4.31 2.72
CA LEU A 171 -19.40 5.06 1.70
C LEU A 171 -20.90 4.73 1.77
N LEU A 172 -21.27 3.46 1.89
CA LEU A 172 -22.68 3.07 2.05
C LEU A 172 -23.31 3.66 3.30
N ASP A 173 -22.54 3.82 4.37
CA ASP A 173 -22.99 4.31 5.65
C ASP A 173 -23.07 5.85 5.69
N LEU A 174 -21.97 6.56 5.46
CA LEU A 174 -21.90 8.00 5.70
C LEU A 174 -22.07 8.85 4.43
N THR A 175 -21.87 8.28 3.23
CA THR A 175 -22.03 9.03 1.97
C THR A 175 -23.38 8.80 1.30
N PHE A 176 -23.85 7.56 1.30
CA PHE A 176 -25.09 7.16 0.64
C PHE A 176 -26.25 6.92 1.61
N GLY A 177 -25.98 6.66 2.89
CA GLY A 177 -27.00 6.45 3.91
C GLY A 177 -27.71 5.09 3.84
N VAL A 178 -27.27 4.18 2.97
CA VAL A 178 -27.91 2.88 2.68
C VAL A 178 -27.91 1.96 3.89
N VAL A 179 -26.76 1.81 4.57
CA VAL A 179 -26.66 0.96 5.77
C VAL A 179 -26.84 1.77 7.06
N ASN A 180 -26.89 3.09 6.94
CA ASN A 180 -27.02 3.97 8.07
C ASN A 180 -28.42 3.92 8.66
N THR A 181 -29.44 3.79 7.82
CA THR A 181 -30.85 3.65 8.22
C THR A 181 -31.22 2.25 8.72
N VAL A 182 -30.35 1.25 8.52
CA VAL A 182 -30.62 -0.14 8.92
C VAL A 182 -30.53 -0.26 10.45
N GLY A 183 -31.66 -0.60 11.09
CA GLY A 183 -31.72 -0.79 12.54
C GLY A 183 -31.46 0.49 13.34
N ALA A 184 -31.80 1.65 12.79
CA ALA A 184 -31.69 2.95 13.46
C ALA A 184 -33.04 3.68 13.43
N ASP A 185 -33.36 4.40 14.50
CA ASP A 185 -34.47 5.35 14.52
C ASP A 185 -34.05 6.63 13.78
N GLY A 186 -34.89 7.11 12.84
CA GLY A 186 -34.66 8.34 12.08
C GLY A 186 -34.26 8.15 10.61
N THR A 187 -34.15 9.26 9.88
CA THR A 187 -33.85 9.30 8.44
C THR A 187 -32.45 9.82 8.16
N PHE A 188 -31.80 9.30 7.11
CA PHE A 188 -30.53 9.85 6.64
C PHE A 188 -30.78 11.17 5.88
N VAL A 189 -30.30 12.28 6.43
CA VAL A 189 -30.46 13.62 5.82
C VAL A 189 -29.10 14.12 5.33
N ARG A 190 -28.92 14.28 4.00
CA ARG A 190 -27.62 14.60 3.38
C ARG A 190 -26.95 15.89 3.88
N THR A 191 -27.73 16.82 4.43
CA THR A 191 -27.25 18.11 4.93
C THR A 191 -26.86 18.10 6.40
N GLU A 192 -27.28 17.08 7.15
CA GLU A 192 -27.05 16.95 8.60
C GLU A 192 -25.92 15.94 8.83
N VAL A 193 -24.69 16.32 8.52
CA VAL A 193 -23.52 15.43 8.57
C VAL A 193 -23.28 14.98 10.01
N TYR A 194 -23.36 15.91 10.97
CA TYR A 194 -23.19 15.60 12.39
C TYR A 194 -24.18 14.52 12.87
N ALA A 195 -25.48 14.75 12.66
CA ALA A 195 -26.52 13.82 13.10
C ALA A 195 -26.36 12.43 12.49
N ASN A 196 -25.98 12.35 11.20
CA ASN A 196 -25.73 11.06 10.55
C ASN A 196 -24.52 10.30 11.10
N VAL A 197 -23.46 11.01 11.49
CA VAL A 197 -22.27 10.41 12.10
C VAL A 197 -22.61 9.91 13.50
N VAL A 198 -23.21 10.75 14.34
CA VAL A 198 -23.62 10.38 15.71
C VAL A 198 -24.57 9.19 15.69
N ARG A 199 -25.60 9.23 14.84
CA ARG A 199 -26.56 8.12 14.71
C ARG A 199 -25.90 6.82 14.27
N SER A 200 -24.97 6.88 13.31
CA SER A 200 -24.27 5.66 12.88
C SER A 200 -23.39 5.09 13.98
N LEU A 201 -22.57 5.93 14.60
CA LEU A 201 -21.59 5.54 15.61
C LEU A 201 -22.20 5.28 16.99
N GLY A 202 -23.44 5.73 17.25
CA GLY A 202 -24.20 5.36 18.44
C GLY A 202 -24.61 3.88 18.45
N ARG A 203 -24.64 3.24 17.27
CA ARG A 203 -24.86 1.79 17.16
C ARG A 203 -23.57 1.07 17.51
N TRP A 204 -23.51 0.46 18.70
CA TRP A 204 -22.31 -0.21 19.21
C TRP A 204 -21.65 -1.21 18.23
N PRO A 205 -22.38 -2.03 17.43
CA PRO A 205 -21.72 -2.93 16.49
C PRO A 205 -21.01 -2.18 15.36
N VAL A 206 -21.60 -1.07 14.91
CA VAL A 206 -21.05 -0.23 13.85
C VAL A 206 -19.83 0.52 14.37
N ALA A 207 -19.90 1.11 15.56
CA ALA A 207 -18.75 1.73 16.21
C ALA A 207 -17.58 0.74 16.37
N LEU A 208 -17.84 -0.47 16.89
CA LEU A 208 -16.81 -1.50 17.02
C LEU A 208 -16.19 -1.86 15.66
N PHE A 209 -17.02 -2.02 14.62
CA PHE A 209 -16.54 -2.24 13.27
C PHE A 209 -15.61 -1.11 12.78
N TYR A 210 -15.99 0.15 12.98
CA TYR A 210 -15.16 1.31 12.63
C TYR A 210 -13.84 1.34 13.40
N VAL A 211 -13.84 0.98 14.69
CA VAL A 211 -12.62 0.89 15.50
C VAL A 211 -11.67 -0.18 14.93
N LEU A 212 -12.15 -1.40 14.73
CA LEU A 212 -11.35 -2.50 14.20
C LEU A 212 -10.82 -2.21 12.79
N ALA A 213 -11.66 -1.63 11.93
CA ALA A 213 -11.28 -1.24 10.59
C ALA A 213 -10.19 -0.15 10.58
N ASN A 214 -10.27 0.81 11.50
CA ASN A 214 -9.24 1.86 11.62
C ASN A 214 -7.92 1.32 12.19
N LEU A 215 -7.93 0.32 13.08
CA LEU A 215 -6.70 -0.36 13.51
C LEU A 215 -6.00 -1.06 12.33
N LEU A 216 -6.77 -1.75 11.49
CA LEU A 216 -6.26 -2.41 10.29
C LEU A 216 -5.78 -1.39 9.23
N LEU A 217 -6.50 -0.27 9.07
CA LEU A 217 -6.05 0.86 8.27
C LEU A 217 -4.72 1.40 8.81
N GLY A 218 -4.55 1.52 10.12
CA GLY A 218 -3.29 1.94 10.75
C GLY A 218 -2.11 1.04 10.38
N ILE A 219 -2.30 -0.28 10.43
CA ILE A 219 -1.29 -1.25 9.99
C ILE A 219 -0.98 -1.02 8.51
N HIS A 220 -2.00 -0.91 7.66
CA HIS A 220 -1.84 -0.65 6.22
C HIS A 220 -1.09 0.66 5.94
N LEU A 221 -1.44 1.75 6.62
CA LEU A 221 -0.83 3.08 6.48
C LEU A 221 0.62 3.07 6.92
N ARG A 222 0.95 2.46 8.06
CA ARG A 222 2.34 2.38 8.55
C ARG A 222 3.23 1.66 7.54
N HIS A 223 2.77 0.52 7.02
CA HIS A 223 3.51 -0.21 6.00
C HIS A 223 3.60 0.57 4.68
N GLY A 224 2.48 1.18 4.24
CA GLY A 224 2.41 2.02 3.04
C GLY A 224 3.38 3.19 3.10
N ALA A 225 3.31 3.98 4.17
CA ALA A 225 4.18 5.13 4.45
C ALA A 225 5.66 4.74 4.41
N TRP A 226 6.03 3.62 5.02
CA TRP A 226 7.41 3.14 4.97
C TRP A 226 7.81 2.67 3.55
N SER A 227 6.92 1.97 2.84
CA SER A 227 7.20 1.42 1.50
C SER A 227 7.32 2.47 0.39
N ILE A 228 6.70 3.65 0.56
CA ILE A 228 6.79 4.77 -0.38
C ILE A 228 8.25 5.20 -0.56
N PHE A 229 9.00 5.34 0.54
CA PHE A 229 10.42 5.72 0.48
C PHE A 229 11.26 4.71 -0.30
N GLN A 230 10.94 3.42 -0.19
CA GLN A 230 11.61 2.39 -0.98
C GLN A 230 11.23 2.44 -2.46
N SER A 231 9.96 2.71 -2.75
CA SER A 231 9.42 2.77 -4.11
C SER A 231 9.96 3.97 -4.89
N LEU A 232 10.22 5.09 -4.20
CA LEU A 232 10.82 6.30 -4.77
C LEU A 232 12.36 6.29 -4.79
N GLY A 233 13.00 5.22 -4.30
CA GLY A 233 14.46 5.08 -4.30
C GLY A 233 15.19 5.77 -3.13
N TRP A 234 14.46 6.41 -2.22
CA TRP A 234 15.00 6.96 -0.97
C TRP A 234 15.21 5.87 0.10
N ASN A 235 16.07 4.90 -0.22
CA ASN A 235 16.44 3.80 0.67
C ASN A 235 17.90 3.85 1.09
N ASN A 236 18.23 4.75 2.02
CA ASN A 236 19.53 4.81 2.68
C ASN A 236 19.42 4.30 4.13
N PRO A 237 20.28 3.37 4.58
CA PRO A 237 20.32 2.89 5.96
C PRO A 237 20.35 4.01 7.01
N ARG A 238 21.05 5.12 6.73
CA ARG A 238 21.16 6.29 7.61
C ARG A 238 19.80 6.92 7.96
N PHE A 239 18.82 6.86 7.06
CA PHE A 239 17.49 7.43 7.28
C PHE A 239 16.44 6.39 7.67
N ASN A 240 16.82 5.13 7.94
CA ASN A 240 15.85 4.08 8.23
C ASN A 240 15.06 4.34 9.52
N SER A 241 15.74 4.78 10.59
CA SER A 241 15.09 5.11 11.87
C SER A 241 14.08 6.25 11.73
N TRP A 242 14.45 7.31 11.00
CA TRP A 242 13.55 8.44 10.74
C TRP A 242 12.32 8.03 9.91
N ARG A 243 12.51 7.27 8.83
CA ARG A 243 11.39 6.77 7.99
C ARG A 243 10.42 5.90 8.79
N TRP A 244 10.95 5.05 9.67
CA TRP A 244 10.15 4.21 10.54
C TRP A 244 9.38 5.02 11.58
N ALA A 245 10.03 6.02 12.19
CA ALA A 245 9.40 6.94 13.12
C ALA A 245 8.26 7.73 12.44
N PHE A 246 8.51 8.30 11.25
CA PHE A 246 7.51 9.00 10.46
C PHE A 246 6.31 8.10 10.14
N ALA A 247 6.55 6.90 9.59
CA ALA A 247 5.48 5.98 9.22
C ALA A 247 4.63 5.55 10.43
N THR A 248 5.27 5.37 11.58
CA THR A 248 4.59 4.99 12.83
C THR A 248 3.81 6.17 13.41
N ALA A 249 4.40 7.36 13.46
CA ALA A 249 3.75 8.56 13.95
C ALA A 249 2.54 8.95 13.10
N PHE A 250 2.69 8.95 11.77
CA PHE A 250 1.60 9.24 10.84
C PHE A 250 0.43 8.28 11.04
N ALA A 251 0.70 6.97 11.09
CA ALA A 251 -0.33 5.97 11.32
C ALA A 251 -0.98 6.12 12.70
N ALA A 252 -0.20 6.38 13.75
CA ALA A 252 -0.72 6.55 15.10
C ALA A 252 -1.66 7.77 15.21
N VAL A 253 -1.28 8.91 14.64
CA VAL A 253 -2.12 10.13 14.64
C VAL A 253 -3.46 9.85 13.96
N VAL A 254 -3.45 9.26 12.76
CA VAL A 254 -4.67 8.95 12.01
C VAL A 254 -5.56 7.94 12.75
N VAL A 255 -4.95 6.89 13.32
CA VAL A 255 -5.70 5.86 14.06
C VAL A 255 -6.33 6.44 15.31
N VAL A 256 -5.56 7.18 16.11
CA VAL A 256 -6.07 7.81 17.33
C VAL A 256 -7.20 8.78 17.01
N GLY A 257 -7.02 9.65 16.02
CA GLY A 257 -8.05 10.60 15.61
C GLY A 257 -9.31 9.92 15.06
N ASN A 258 -9.18 8.87 14.25
CA ASN A 258 -10.36 8.18 13.71
C ASN A 258 -11.08 7.32 14.75
N ILE A 259 -10.35 6.70 15.69
CA ILE A 259 -10.93 5.88 16.76
C ILE A 259 -11.56 6.74 17.85
N SER A 260 -11.07 7.97 18.06
CA SER A 260 -11.68 8.85 19.06
C SER A 260 -13.12 9.22 18.72
N PHE A 261 -13.52 9.22 17.44
CA PHE A 261 -14.90 9.54 17.04
C PHE A 261 -15.94 8.52 17.57
N PRO A 262 -15.85 7.20 17.25
CA PRO A 262 -16.80 6.22 17.77
C PRO A 262 -16.77 6.14 19.30
N ILE A 263 -15.58 6.26 19.92
CA ILE A 263 -15.47 6.24 21.38
C ILE A 263 -16.22 7.43 22.00
N ALA A 264 -16.05 8.64 21.45
CA ALA A 264 -16.70 9.83 21.99
C ALA A 264 -18.23 9.79 21.86
N VAL A 265 -18.74 9.22 20.76
CA VAL A 265 -20.17 9.02 20.57
C VAL A 265 -20.72 7.98 21.55
N LEU A 266 -20.07 6.83 21.68
CA LEU A 266 -20.50 5.79 22.64
C LEU A 266 -20.41 6.24 24.10
N ALA A 267 -19.46 7.11 24.42
CA ALA A 267 -19.30 7.69 25.76
C ALA A 267 -20.30 8.82 26.06
N GLY A 268 -21.09 9.27 25.08
CA GLY A 268 -22.03 10.39 25.23
C GLY A 268 -21.35 11.76 25.34
N ILE A 269 -20.06 11.86 24.99
CA ILE A 269 -19.34 13.14 24.91
C ILE A 269 -19.82 13.94 23.68
N VAL A 270 -20.16 13.21 22.62
CA VAL A 270 -20.76 13.73 21.39
C VAL A 270 -22.11 13.03 21.21
N SER A 271 -23.18 13.81 21.10
CA SER A 271 -24.56 13.34 20.95
C SER A 271 -25.39 14.30 20.11
#